data_AF-A0A8D2QSB8-F1
#
_entry.id   AF-A0A8D2QSB8-F1
#
_cell.length_a   1.000
_cell.length_b   1.000
_cell.length_c   1.000
_cell.angle_alpha   90.00
_cell.angle_beta   90.00
_cell.angle_gamma   90.00
#
_symmetry.space_group_name_H-M   'P 1'
#
loop_
_entity.id
_entity.type
_entity.pdbx_description
1 polymer ?
#
loop_
_entity_poly.entity_id
_entity_poly.type
_entity_poly.pdbx_seq_one_letter_code
_entity_poly.pdbx_strand_id
1 'polypeptide(L)'
;MDEVVETLTRIEQNYRLFQQQQFSFIRALEHTREEANDMMRPVSSIVQVQCYRDHHCFNSTDRRVLTMFISICNDLRNLCHKMVTVHPGDSITNCLLEKCKVLLNDSNDFSAIRATYPHAVVNYLSLEEARHRYGGVVSLLPIVIDNMWEWITYSKR
;
A
#
# COMPACT_ATOMS: atom_id res chain seq x y z
N MET A 1 -12.79 -4.32 19.49
CA MET A 1 -13.39 -3.78 18.25
C MET A 1 -13.07 -2.28 18.09
N ASP A 2 -13.35 -1.44 19.09
CA ASP A 2 -13.13 0.02 18.99
C ASP A 2 -11.68 0.41 18.68
N GLU A 3 -10.71 -0.24 19.32
CA GLU A 3 -9.28 -0.01 19.05
C GLU A 3 -8.88 -0.27 17.59
N VAL A 4 -9.50 -1.27 16.94
CA VAL A 4 -9.26 -1.59 15.52
C VAL A 4 -9.82 -0.48 14.63
N VAL A 5 -11.01 0.03 14.93
CA VAL A 5 -11.64 1.15 14.20
C VAL A 5 -10.80 2.41 14.34
N GLU A 6 -10.37 2.74 15.56
CA GLU A 6 -9.53 3.91 15.83
C GLU A 6 -8.18 3.81 15.10
N THR A 7 -7.53 2.63 15.17
CA THR A 7 -6.27 2.38 14.50
C THR A 7 -6.41 2.52 12.99
N LEU A 8 -7.43 1.92 12.37
CA LEU A 8 -7.67 2.03 10.93
C LEU A 8 -7.94 3.48 10.52
N THR A 9 -8.74 4.21 11.30
CA THR A 9 -9.02 5.63 11.05
C THR A 9 -7.74 6.46 11.03
N ARG A 10 -6.82 6.23 11.97
CA ARG A 10 -5.51 6.90 12.00
C ARG A 10 -4.64 6.52 10.79
N ILE A 11 -4.63 5.25 10.40
CA ILE A 11 -3.90 4.78 9.21
C ILE A 11 -4.46 5.45 7.95
N GLU A 12 -5.78 5.56 7.83
CA GLU A 12 -6.42 6.23 6.70
C GLU A 12 -6.07 7.72 6.63
N GLN A 13 -5.98 8.41 7.77
CA GLN A 13 -5.49 9.80 7.83
C GLN A 13 -4.05 9.91 7.31
N ASN A 14 -3.16 9.00 7.71
CA ASN A 14 -1.79 8.94 7.20
C ASN A 14 -1.76 8.64 5.69
N TYR A 15 -2.62 7.74 5.23
CA TYR A 15 -2.79 7.43 3.81
C TYR A 15 -3.26 8.66 3.01
N ARG A 16 -4.21 9.46 3.52
CA ARG A 16 -4.63 10.71 2.86
C ARG A 16 -3.47 11.70 2.69
N LEU A 17 -2.62 11.85 3.70
CA LEU A 17 -1.40 12.67 3.62
C LEU A 17 -0.38 12.12 2.62
N PHE A 18 -0.27 10.79 2.51
CA PHE A 18 0.55 10.14 1.50
C PHE A 18 -0.03 10.32 0.09
N GLN A 19 -1.34 10.19 -0.08
CA GLN A 19 -2.04 10.35 -1.36
C GLN A 19 -1.85 11.76 -1.94
N GLN A 20 -1.85 12.80 -1.10
CA GLN A 20 -1.51 14.17 -1.52
C GLN A 20 -0.08 14.29 -2.10
N GLN A 21 0.82 13.39 -1.71
CA GLN A 21 2.22 13.34 -2.15
C GLN A 21 2.44 12.29 -3.26
N GLN A 22 1.39 11.75 -3.88
CA GLN A 22 1.53 10.68 -4.87
C GLN A 22 2.49 11.06 -6.02
N PHE A 23 2.43 12.29 -6.54
CA PHE A 23 3.39 12.73 -7.58
C PHE A 23 4.84 12.71 -7.10
N SER A 24 5.09 13.15 -5.85
CA SER A 24 6.42 13.07 -5.24
C SER A 24 6.85 11.62 -5.04
N PHE A 25 5.93 10.73 -4.66
CA PHE A 25 6.20 9.30 -4.53
C PHE A 25 6.60 8.66 -5.87
N ILE A 26 5.88 8.99 -6.95
CA ILE A 26 6.21 8.50 -8.29
C ILE A 26 7.58 9.01 -8.74
N ARG A 27 7.89 10.30 -8.55
CA ARG A 27 9.22 10.84 -8.86
C ARG A 27 10.33 10.19 -8.04
N ALA A 28 10.10 9.95 -6.75
CA ALA A 28 11.06 9.23 -5.90
C ALA A 28 11.32 7.81 -6.43
N LEU A 29 10.27 7.10 -6.87
CA LEU A 29 10.42 5.80 -7.52
C LEU A 29 11.15 5.89 -8.87
N GLU A 30 10.93 6.93 -9.67
CA GLU A 30 11.67 7.15 -10.92
C GLU A 30 13.17 7.33 -10.66
N HIS A 31 13.56 8.25 -9.78
CA HIS A 31 14.98 8.49 -9.48
C HIS A 31 15.67 7.25 -8.92
N THR A 32 15.05 6.58 -7.95
CA THR A 32 15.66 5.41 -7.30
C THR A 32 15.74 4.19 -8.22
N ARG A 33 14.81 4.05 -9.18
CA ARG A 33 14.87 3.02 -10.23
C ARG A 33 15.96 3.30 -11.25
N GLU A 34 16.16 4.58 -11.60
CA GLU A 34 17.26 4.99 -12.48
C GLU A 34 18.61 4.62 -11.85
N GLU A 35 18.81 4.97 -10.57
CA GLU A 35 20.02 4.59 -9.82
C GLU A 35 20.20 3.08 -9.64
N ALA A 36 19.10 2.34 -9.54
CA ALA A 36 19.13 0.87 -9.47
C ALA A 36 19.30 0.19 -10.85
N ASN A 37 19.27 0.96 -11.95
CA ASN A 37 19.19 0.46 -13.32
C ASN A 37 17.98 -0.48 -13.57
N ASP A 38 16.85 -0.26 -12.88
CA ASP A 38 15.60 -1.07 -12.97
C ASP A 38 14.44 -0.29 -13.62
N MET A 39 14.69 0.27 -14.81
CA MET A 39 13.73 1.12 -15.50
C MET A 39 12.68 0.35 -16.33
N MET A 40 12.94 -0.93 -16.61
CA MET A 40 12.10 -1.74 -17.52
C MET A 40 10.94 -2.44 -16.81
N ARG A 41 11.12 -2.87 -15.56
CA ARG A 41 10.11 -3.66 -14.84
C ARG A 41 9.21 -2.79 -13.98
N PRO A 42 7.95 -3.18 -13.76
CA PRO A 42 7.08 -2.48 -12.82
C PRO A 42 7.61 -2.59 -11.39
N VAL A 43 7.22 -1.61 -10.57
CA VAL A 43 7.37 -1.72 -9.11
C VAL A 43 6.30 -2.69 -8.64
N SER A 44 6.73 -3.84 -8.13
CA SER A 44 5.91 -5.04 -7.97
C SER A 44 5.80 -5.53 -6.53
N SER A 45 6.69 -5.12 -5.62
CA SER A 45 6.69 -5.62 -4.23
C SER A 45 7.13 -4.56 -3.22
N ILE A 46 6.76 -4.74 -1.95
CA ILE A 46 7.14 -3.83 -0.87
C ILE A 46 8.66 -3.90 -0.65
N VAL A 47 9.24 -5.10 -0.73
CA VAL A 47 10.69 -5.30 -0.60
C VAL A 47 11.48 -4.57 -1.69
N GLN A 48 10.93 -4.44 -2.90
CA GLN A 48 11.55 -3.66 -3.96
C GLN A 48 11.58 -2.16 -3.60
N VAL A 49 10.48 -1.62 -3.06
CA VAL A 49 10.43 -0.22 -2.58
C VAL A 49 11.39 0.00 -1.40
N GLN A 50 11.51 -0.97 -0.49
CA GLN A 50 12.50 -0.95 0.60
C GLN A 50 13.93 -0.94 0.05
N CYS A 51 14.26 -1.81 -0.91
CA CYS A 51 15.58 -1.85 -1.54
C CYS A 51 15.95 -0.51 -2.20
N TYR A 52 15.01 0.08 -2.94
CA TYR A 52 15.19 1.42 -3.53
C TYR A 52 15.49 2.48 -2.48
N ARG A 53 14.70 2.52 -1.40
CA ARG A 53 14.91 3.46 -0.30
C ARG A 53 16.27 3.26 0.38
N ASP A 54 16.69 2.01 0.60
CA ASP A 54 17.86 1.73 1.44
C ASP A 54 19.17 1.86 0.67
N HIS A 55 19.21 1.43 -0.60
CA HIS A 55 20.44 1.30 -1.37
C HIS A 55 20.57 2.30 -2.53
N HIS A 56 19.46 2.88 -2.99
CA HIS A 56 19.43 3.71 -4.21
C HIS A 56 18.84 5.10 -4.00
N CYS A 57 18.53 5.50 -2.76
CA CYS A 57 17.91 6.78 -2.44
C CYS A 57 18.85 7.70 -1.67
N PHE A 58 19.43 8.69 -2.35
CA PHE A 58 20.34 9.66 -1.76
C PHE A 58 19.66 11.00 -1.40
N ASN A 59 18.45 11.24 -1.90
CA ASN A 59 17.66 12.43 -1.61
C ASN A 59 16.78 12.23 -0.35
N SER A 60 16.79 13.20 0.56
CA SER A 60 16.04 13.12 1.82
C SER A 60 14.52 13.24 1.64
N THR A 61 14.06 14.03 0.66
CA THR A 61 12.65 14.16 0.30
C THR A 61 12.12 12.87 -0.28
N ASP A 62 12.86 12.26 -1.21
CA ASP A 62 12.50 10.96 -1.81
C ASP A 62 12.47 9.87 -0.75
N ARG A 63 13.50 9.82 0.12
CA ARG A 63 13.56 8.87 1.23
C ARG A 63 12.35 9.02 2.16
N ARG A 64 11.94 10.25 2.46
CA ARG A 64 10.77 10.52 3.31
C ARG A 64 9.49 9.94 2.71
N VAL A 65 9.19 10.21 1.43
CA VAL A 65 7.93 9.75 0.82
C VAL A 65 7.92 8.22 0.62
N LEU A 66 9.06 7.62 0.28
CA LEU A 66 9.20 6.15 0.24
C LEU A 66 8.99 5.53 1.63
N THR A 67 9.53 6.18 2.67
CA THR A 67 9.34 5.75 4.06
C THR A 67 7.87 5.83 4.49
N MET A 68 7.12 6.86 4.06
CA MET A 68 5.69 6.96 4.35
C MET A 68 4.92 5.74 3.80
N PHE A 69 5.16 5.36 2.53
CA PHE A 69 4.53 4.17 1.94
C PHE A 69 4.80 2.90 2.76
N ILE A 70 6.08 2.66 3.10
CA ILE A 70 6.50 1.46 3.83
C ILE A 70 5.94 1.46 5.26
N SER A 71 5.91 2.62 5.92
CA SER A 71 5.33 2.76 7.25
C SER A 71 3.85 2.41 7.26
N ILE A 72 3.07 2.90 6.28
CA ILE A 72 1.64 2.59 6.18
C ILE A 72 1.43 1.10 5.92
N CYS A 73 2.24 0.46 5.07
CA CYS A 73 2.18 -0.99 4.86
C CYS A 73 2.42 -1.77 6.17
N ASN A 74 3.40 -1.35 6.97
CA ASN A 74 3.68 -1.96 8.27
C ASN A 74 2.54 -1.73 9.28
N ASP A 75 1.97 -0.53 9.33
CA ASP A 75 0.83 -0.23 10.21
C ASP A 75 -0.39 -1.08 9.85
N LEU A 76 -0.68 -1.25 8.56
CA LEU A 76 -1.74 -2.12 8.05
C LEU A 76 -1.46 -3.59 8.42
N ARG A 77 -0.22 -4.06 8.28
CA ARG A 77 0.17 -5.43 8.66
C ARG A 77 -0.03 -5.68 10.16
N ASN A 78 0.39 -4.74 10.99
CA ASN A 78 0.18 -4.78 12.44
C ASN A 78 -1.31 -4.79 12.78
N LEU A 79 -2.12 -4.02 12.05
CA LEU A 79 -3.57 -4.03 12.22
C LEU A 79 -4.19 -5.38 11.83
N CYS A 80 -3.75 -6.02 10.73
CA CYS A 80 -4.17 -7.40 10.39
C CYS A 80 -3.97 -8.36 11.55
N HIS A 81 -2.81 -8.31 12.23
CA HIS A 81 -2.53 -9.16 13.38
C HIS A 81 -3.50 -8.88 14.54
N LYS A 82 -3.80 -7.61 14.82
CA LYS A 82 -4.79 -7.23 15.84
C LYS A 82 -6.22 -7.67 15.48
N MET A 83 -6.59 -7.63 14.20
CA MET A 83 -7.93 -8.05 13.75
C MET A 83 -8.17 -9.54 14.00
N VAL A 84 -7.16 -10.39 13.80
CA VAL A 84 -7.22 -11.83 14.10
C VAL A 84 -7.46 -12.09 15.59
N THR A 85 -6.93 -11.25 16.50
CA THR A 85 -7.07 -11.49 17.94
C THR A 85 -8.42 -11.05 18.49
N VAL A 86 -9.10 -10.10 17.86
CA VAL A 86 -10.37 -9.54 18.39
C VAL A 86 -11.63 -10.21 17.85
N HIS A 87 -11.53 -11.02 16.79
CA HIS A 87 -12.67 -11.73 16.22
C HIS A 87 -12.24 -13.16 15.82
N PRO A 88 -12.91 -14.22 16.33
CA PRO A 88 -12.52 -15.61 16.09
C PRO A 88 -12.64 -16.05 14.62
N GLY A 89 -13.18 -15.18 13.76
CA GLY A 89 -13.21 -15.34 12.31
C GLY A 89 -14.38 -16.21 11.85
N ASP A 90 -15.11 -15.71 10.87
CA ASP A 90 -16.01 -16.49 10.01
C ASP A 90 -15.39 -16.64 8.62
N SER A 91 -16.09 -17.31 7.69
CA SER A 91 -15.58 -17.51 6.33
C SER A 91 -15.28 -16.21 5.58
N ILE A 92 -16.06 -15.15 5.81
CA ILE A 92 -15.96 -13.87 5.11
C ILE A 92 -14.80 -13.05 5.68
N THR A 93 -14.80 -12.84 6.99
CA THR A 93 -13.77 -12.10 7.73
C THR A 93 -12.40 -12.77 7.61
N ASN A 94 -12.32 -14.10 7.60
CA ASN A 94 -11.06 -14.81 7.33
C ASN A 94 -10.60 -14.61 5.88
N CYS A 95 -11.50 -14.69 4.91
CA CYS A 95 -11.15 -14.43 3.50
C CYS A 95 -10.59 -13.01 3.29
N LEU A 96 -11.20 -12.00 3.89
CA LEU A 96 -10.72 -10.61 3.84
C LEU A 96 -9.34 -10.45 4.48
N LEU A 97 -9.11 -11.07 5.64
CA LEU A 97 -7.80 -11.01 6.31
C LEU A 97 -6.71 -11.71 5.52
N GLU A 98 -6.99 -12.89 4.94
CA GLU A 98 -6.01 -13.58 4.11
C GLU A 98 -5.65 -12.77 2.85
N LYS A 99 -6.63 -12.13 2.21
CA LYS A 99 -6.35 -11.19 1.10
C LYS A 99 -5.42 -10.07 1.53
N CYS A 100 -5.68 -9.43 2.67
CA CYS A 100 -4.82 -8.36 3.19
C CYS A 100 -3.41 -8.87 3.51
N LYS A 101 -3.27 -10.05 4.13
CA LYS A 101 -1.97 -10.65 4.45
C LYS A 101 -1.16 -10.96 3.19
N VAL A 102 -1.80 -11.49 2.14
CA VAL A 102 -1.14 -11.75 0.85
C VAL A 102 -0.69 -10.45 0.22
N LEU A 103 -1.57 -9.44 0.12
CA LEU A 103 -1.24 -8.13 -0.46
C LEU A 103 -0.11 -7.43 0.31
N LEU A 104 -0.10 -7.53 1.63
CA LEU A 104 0.90 -6.94 2.51
C LEU A 104 2.14 -7.82 2.73
N ASN A 105 2.26 -8.98 2.08
CA ASN A 105 3.49 -9.75 2.15
C ASN A 105 4.60 -9.02 1.38
N ASP A 106 5.78 -8.89 1.99
CA ASP A 106 6.85 -8.04 1.44
C ASP A 106 7.30 -8.44 0.03
N SER A 107 7.19 -9.73 -0.31
CA SER A 107 7.59 -10.30 -1.61
C SER A 107 6.42 -10.56 -2.56
N ASN A 108 5.18 -10.26 -2.16
CA ASN A 108 4.03 -10.46 -3.03
C ASN A 108 4.09 -9.54 -4.25
N ASP A 109 3.82 -10.10 -5.42
CA ASP A 109 3.71 -9.35 -6.66
C ASP A 109 2.33 -8.67 -6.76
N PHE A 110 2.32 -7.35 -6.63
CA PHE A 110 1.16 -6.50 -6.82
C PHE A 110 1.18 -5.74 -8.15
N SER A 111 2.07 -6.05 -9.09
CA SER A 111 2.20 -5.32 -10.36
C SER A 111 0.92 -5.29 -11.20
N ALA A 112 0.05 -6.32 -11.06
CA ALA A 112 -1.21 -6.46 -11.78
C ALA A 112 -2.42 -5.81 -11.08
N ILE A 113 -2.34 -5.48 -9.79
CA ILE A 113 -3.53 -4.96 -9.07
C ILE A 113 -3.83 -3.53 -9.49
N ARG A 114 -5.11 -3.17 -9.59
CA ARG A 114 -5.54 -1.81 -9.91
C ARG A 114 -6.67 -1.41 -8.99
N ALA A 115 -6.48 -0.32 -8.25
CA ALA A 115 -7.53 0.26 -7.44
C ALA A 115 -8.58 0.85 -8.39
N THR A 116 -9.83 0.48 -8.17
CA THR A 116 -10.98 0.95 -8.95
C THR A 116 -11.68 2.09 -8.21
N TYR A 117 -12.73 2.64 -8.83
CA TYR A 117 -13.62 3.61 -8.18
C TYR A 117 -13.98 3.15 -6.75
N PRO A 118 -13.95 4.05 -5.74
CA PRO A 118 -13.79 5.51 -5.83
C PRO A 118 -12.33 6.00 -5.90
N HIS A 119 -11.35 5.12 -5.95
CA HIS A 119 -9.93 5.50 -5.91
C HIS A 119 -9.46 6.01 -7.27
N ALA A 120 -9.03 7.26 -7.33
CA ALA A 120 -8.49 7.89 -8.54
C ALA A 120 -6.96 7.78 -8.68
N VAL A 121 -6.29 7.05 -7.78
CA VAL A 121 -4.81 6.98 -7.70
C VAL A 121 -4.16 6.53 -9.01
N VAL A 122 -4.74 5.56 -9.71
CA VAL A 122 -4.23 5.13 -11.02
C VAL A 122 -4.48 6.19 -12.10
N ASN A 123 -5.58 6.94 -12.00
CA ASN A 123 -5.95 7.98 -12.98
C ASN A 123 -5.04 9.21 -12.90
N TYR A 124 -4.37 9.44 -11.76
CA TYR A 124 -3.34 10.48 -11.63
C TYR A 124 -2.04 10.15 -12.39
N LEU A 125 -1.87 8.90 -12.83
CA LEU A 125 -0.81 8.51 -13.75
C LEU A 125 -1.27 8.82 -15.18
N SER A 126 -0.65 9.84 -15.78
CA SER A 126 -1.05 10.36 -17.09
C SER A 126 -0.71 9.43 -18.25
N LEU A 127 0.47 8.79 -18.19
CA LEU A 127 0.99 7.92 -19.24
C LEU A 127 0.63 6.45 -19.01
N GLU A 128 0.40 5.70 -20.08
CA GLU A 128 0.12 4.26 -20.00
C GLU A 128 1.32 3.50 -19.40
N GLU A 129 2.54 3.90 -19.74
CA GLU A 129 3.77 3.35 -19.18
C GLU A 129 3.86 3.58 -17.67
N ALA A 130 3.44 4.76 -17.20
CA ALA A 130 3.38 5.06 -15.77
C ALA A 130 2.33 4.19 -15.07
N ARG A 131 1.15 4.01 -15.69
CA ARG A 131 0.11 3.09 -15.17
C ARG A 131 0.58 1.64 -15.15
N HIS A 132 1.38 1.22 -16.13
CA HIS A 132 1.96 -0.11 -16.15
C HIS A 132 3.01 -0.27 -15.05
N ARG A 133 3.95 0.69 -14.92
CA ARG A 133 5.08 0.63 -13.99
C ARG A 133 4.69 0.84 -12.54
N TYR A 134 3.73 1.72 -12.27
CA TYR A 134 3.41 2.19 -10.92
C TYR A 134 1.96 1.96 -10.49
N GLY A 135 1.10 1.48 -11.41
CA GLY A 135 -0.31 1.25 -11.10
C GLY A 135 -0.51 0.31 -9.92
N GLY A 136 0.28 -0.77 -9.83
CA GLY A 136 0.25 -1.71 -8.70
C GLY A 136 0.58 -1.05 -7.37
N VAL A 137 1.73 -0.37 -7.28
CA VAL A 137 2.21 0.23 -6.03
C VAL A 137 1.27 1.32 -5.50
N VAL A 138 0.70 2.18 -6.36
CA VAL A 138 -0.25 3.21 -5.91
C VAL A 138 -1.62 2.63 -5.53
N SER A 139 -1.94 1.42 -6.00
CA SER A 139 -3.21 0.76 -5.74
C SER A 139 -3.22 -0.05 -4.45
N LEU A 140 -2.06 -0.45 -3.93
CA LEU A 140 -1.94 -1.36 -2.80
C LEU A 140 -2.67 -0.83 -1.55
N LEU A 141 -2.31 0.38 -1.10
CA LEU A 141 -2.83 0.98 0.13
C LEU A 141 -4.37 1.14 0.12
N PRO A 142 -5.00 1.76 -0.90
CA PRO A 142 -6.46 1.92 -0.90
C PRO A 142 -7.20 0.57 -0.92
N ILE A 143 -6.71 -0.41 -1.68
CA ILE A 143 -7.33 -1.75 -1.72
C ILE A 143 -7.29 -2.41 -0.35
N VAL A 144 -6.14 -2.37 0.34
CA VAL A 144 -6.02 -2.99 1.66
C VAL A 144 -6.89 -2.27 2.70
N ILE A 145 -6.94 -0.93 2.66
CA ILE A 145 -7.79 -0.12 3.55
C ILE A 145 -9.28 -0.48 3.36
N ASP A 146 -9.74 -0.60 2.12
CA ASP A 146 -11.13 -0.99 1.82
C ASP A 146 -11.47 -2.39 2.37
N ASN A 147 -10.60 -3.38 2.15
CA ASN A 147 -10.81 -4.73 2.67
C ASN A 147 -10.88 -4.75 4.21
N MET A 148 -10.11 -3.88 4.89
CA MET A 148 -10.16 -3.78 6.36
C MET A 148 -11.43 -3.10 6.86
N TRP A 149 -11.92 -2.05 6.18
CA TRP A 149 -13.21 -1.44 6.50
C TRP A 149 -14.38 -2.39 6.24
N GLU A 150 -14.30 -3.17 5.16
CA GLU A 150 -15.25 -4.22 4.86
C GLU A 150 -15.25 -5.29 5.97
N TRP A 151 -14.06 -5.71 6.42
CA TRP A 151 -13.93 -6.64 7.53
C TRP A 151 -14.61 -6.12 8.82
N ILE A 152 -14.38 -4.85 9.18
CA ILE A 152 -15.02 -4.23 10.36
C ILE A 152 -16.54 -4.23 10.22
N THR A 153 -17.03 -4.03 9.00
CA THR A 153 -18.46 -4.02 8.70
C THR A 153 -19.08 -5.40 8.92
N TYR A 154 -18.39 -6.46 8.49
CA TYR A 154 -18.85 -7.84 8.70
C TYR A 154 -18.68 -8.32 10.13
N SER A 155 -17.59 -7.97 10.81
CA SER A 155 -17.33 -8.40 12.19
C SER A 155 -18.27 -7.77 13.23
N LYS A 156 -19.04 -6.76 12.84
CA LYS A 156 -20.07 -6.12 13.67
C LYS A 156 -21.47 -6.70 13.47
N ARG A 157 -21.66 -7.55 12.46
CA ARG A 157 -22.93 -8.24 12.22
C ARG A 157 -23.09 -9.41 13.17
#